data_AF-A0A529MFZ1-F1
#
_entry.id   AF-A0A529MFZ1-F1
#
_cell.length_a   1.000
_cell.length_b   1.000
_cell.length_c   1.000
_cell.angle_alpha   90.00
_cell.angle_beta   90.00
_cell.angle_gamma   90.00
#
_symmetry.space_group_name_H-M   'P 1'
#
loop_
_entity.id
_entity.type
_entity.pdbx_description
1 polymer ?
#
loop_
_entity_poly.entity_id
_entity_poly.type
_entity_poly.pdbx_seq_one_letter_code
_entity_poly.pdbx_strand_id
1 'polypeptide(L)'
;FMVPLGLNQAVTVRVGLAHGAGNPEGVSRAGWTAFVIGVSFMALMGLVMILWPHLLISAFIDLTDPANARVIALAVSFLVFAALFQIFDGAQAVTA
;
A
#
# COMPACT_ATOMS: atom_id res chain seq x y z
N PHE A 1 -4.77 -0.27 -0.13
CA PHE A 1 -5.80 -1.26 0.24
C PHE A 1 -6.17 -2.28 -0.85
N MET A 2 -6.75 -1.88 -2.00
CA MET A 2 -7.28 -2.87 -2.96
C MET A 2 -6.21 -3.83 -3.53
N VAL A 3 -5.00 -3.33 -3.78
CA VAL A 3 -3.90 -4.16 -4.31
C VAL A 3 -3.42 -5.20 -3.29
N PRO A 4 -3.09 -4.86 -2.02
CA PRO A 4 -2.82 -5.84 -0.97
C PRO A 4 -3.91 -6.90 -0.79
N LEU A 5 -5.19 -6.52 -0.82
CA LEU A 5 -6.30 -7.46 -0.69
C LEU A 5 -6.36 -8.45 -1.86
N GLY A 6 -6.13 -7.99 -3.09
CA GLY A 6 -6.03 -8.89 -4.25
C GLY A 6 -4.84 -9.86 -4.14
N LEU A 7 -3.70 -9.37 -3.63
CA LEU A 7 -2.52 -10.20 -3.34
C LEU A 7 -2.81 -11.27 -2.28
N ASN A 8 -3.55 -10.94 -1.23
CA ASN A 8 -3.96 -11.88 -0.20
C ASN A 8 -4.82 -13.02 -0.77
N GLN A 9 -5.80 -12.71 -1.63
CA GLN A 9 -6.60 -13.74 -2.30
C GLN A 9 -5.72 -14.67 -3.15
N ALA A 10 -4.78 -14.11 -3.90
CA ALA A 10 -3.85 -14.90 -4.71
C ALA A 10 -2.91 -15.78 -3.85
N VAL A 11 -2.40 -15.24 -2.73
CA VAL A 11 -1.51 -16.00 -1.84
C VAL A 11 -2.24 -17.14 -1.15
N THR A 12 -3.50 -16.92 -0.75
CA THR A 12 -4.35 -17.96 -0.15
C THR A 12 -4.47 -19.18 -1.06
N VAL A 13 -4.71 -18.97 -2.36
CA VAL A 13 -4.77 -20.06 -3.34
C VAL A 13 -3.42 -20.77 -3.48
N ARG A 14 -2.31 -20.02 -3.57
CA ARG A 14 -0.95 -20.59 -3.73
C ARG A 14 -0.49 -21.38 -2.52
N VAL A 15 -0.77 -20.87 -1.32
CA VAL A 15 -0.49 -21.55 -0.04
C VAL A 15 -1.35 -22.80 0.07
N GLY A 16 -2.65 -22.73 -0.23
CA GLY A 16 -3.55 -23.89 -0.19
C GLY A 16 -3.10 -25.03 -1.10
N LEU A 17 -2.67 -24.72 -2.33
CA LEU A 17 -2.13 -25.70 -3.27
C LEU A 17 -0.82 -26.34 -2.76
N ALA A 18 0.12 -25.54 -2.27
CA ALA A 18 1.39 -26.04 -1.75
C ALA A 18 1.21 -26.89 -0.48
N HIS A 19 0.33 -26.45 0.41
CA HIS A 19 -0.03 -27.18 1.62
C HIS A 19 -0.70 -28.51 1.29
N GLY A 20 -1.66 -28.51 0.35
CA GLY A 20 -2.33 -29.73 -0.12
C GLY A 20 -1.37 -30.73 -0.78
N ALA A 21 -0.29 -30.25 -1.40
CA ALA A 21 0.78 -31.07 -1.98
C ALA A 21 1.82 -31.57 -0.95
N GLY A 22 1.67 -31.24 0.34
CA GLY A 22 2.67 -31.57 1.36
C GLY A 22 4.01 -30.87 1.14
N ASN A 23 4.01 -29.70 0.48
CA ASN A 23 5.20 -28.94 0.11
C ASN A 23 5.39 -27.71 1.04
N PRO A 24 6.09 -27.85 2.18
CA PRO A 24 6.29 -26.75 3.13
C PRO A 24 7.14 -25.61 2.55
N GLU A 25 8.07 -25.90 1.65
CA GLU A 25 8.85 -24.87 0.97
C GLU A 25 7.96 -24.02 0.06
N GLY A 26 7.02 -24.65 -0.64
CA GLY A 26 6.02 -23.97 -1.47
C GLY A 26 5.13 -23.02 -0.67
N VAL A 27 4.72 -23.42 0.55
CA VAL A 27 3.96 -22.57 1.47
C VAL A 27 4.76 -21.32 1.86
N SER A 28 6.00 -21.52 2.30
CA SER A 28 6.90 -20.42 2.72
C SER A 28 7.17 -19.44 1.57
N ARG A 29 7.47 -19.96 0.37
CA ARG A 29 7.75 -19.14 -0.81
C ARG A 29 6.53 -18.34 -1.25
N ALA A 30 5.33 -18.93 -1.21
CA ALA A 30 4.10 -18.21 -1.54
C ALA A 30 3.88 -17.02 -0.59
N GLY A 31 3.98 -17.24 0.72
CA GLY A 31 3.82 -16.19 1.74
C GLY A 31 4.84 -15.07 1.58
N TRP A 32 6.13 -15.40 1.53
CA TRP A 32 7.20 -14.40 1.41
C TRP A 32 7.13 -13.60 0.11
N THR A 33 6.81 -14.25 -1.01
CA THR A 33 6.68 -13.56 -2.30
C THR A 33 5.57 -12.51 -2.26
N ALA A 34 4.39 -12.87 -1.73
CA ALA A 34 3.29 -11.92 -1.61
C ALA A 34 3.63 -10.77 -0.66
N PHE A 35 4.26 -11.07 0.49
CA PHE A 35 4.68 -10.06 1.46
C PHE A 35 5.63 -9.03 0.84
N VAL A 36 6.70 -9.49 0.17
CA VAL A 36 7.69 -8.60 -0.46
C VAL A 36 7.04 -7.75 -1.55
N ILE A 37 6.20 -8.33 -2.41
CA ILE A 37 5.51 -7.59 -3.47
C ILE A 37 4.57 -6.55 -2.86
N GLY A 38 3.76 -6.94 -1.88
CA GLY A 38 2.78 -6.06 -1.23
C GLY A 38 3.44 -4.88 -0.52
N VAL A 39 4.45 -5.14 0.31
CA VAL A 39 5.18 -4.10 1.03
C VAL A 39 5.93 -3.17 0.06
N SER A 40 6.57 -3.72 -0.97
CA SER A 40 7.28 -2.91 -1.97
C SER A 40 6.33 -2.00 -2.74
N PHE A 41 5.16 -2.52 -3.12
CA PHE A 41 4.13 -1.73 -3.79
C PHE A 41 3.61 -0.59 -2.87
N MET A 42 3.35 -0.89 -1.60
CA MET A 42 2.91 0.12 -0.62
C MET A 42 3.98 1.17 -0.35
N ALA A 43 5.25 0.77 -0.28
CA ALA A 43 6.37 1.70 -0.16
C ALA A 43 6.47 2.62 -1.40
N LEU A 44 6.30 2.09 -2.60
CA LEU A 44 6.28 2.89 -3.83
C LEU A 44 5.13 3.90 -3.83
N MET A 45 3.93 3.50 -3.39
CA MET A 45 2.80 4.41 -3.25
C MET A 45 3.02 5.45 -2.14
N GLY A 46 3.72 5.09 -1.06
CA GLY A 46 4.17 6.02 -0.02
C GLY A 46 5.12 7.07 -0.57
N LEU A 47 6.07 6.67 -1.41
CA LEU A 47 6.95 7.61 -2.11
C LEU A 47 6.17 8.57 -3.00
N VAL A 48 5.12 8.11 -3.69
CA VAL A 48 4.28 9.01 -4.50
C VAL A 48 3.63 10.10 -3.64
N MET A 49 3.11 9.73 -2.47
CA MET A 49 2.50 10.69 -1.53
C MET A 49 3.50 11.72 -0.99
N ILE A 50 4.77 11.31 -0.79
CA ILE A 50 5.82 12.19 -0.27
C ILE A 50 6.42 13.09 -1.35
N LEU A 51 6.67 12.54 -2.55
CA LEU A 51 7.38 13.24 -3.63
C LEU A 51 6.46 14.12 -4.48
N TRP A 52 5.18 13.75 -4.62
CA TRP A 52 4.20 14.51 -5.43
C TRP A 52 2.89 14.80 -4.68
N PRO A 53 2.93 15.37 -3.46
CA PRO A 53 1.71 15.60 -2.67
C PRO A 53 0.76 16.60 -3.34
N HIS A 54 1.29 17.67 -3.95
CA HIS A 54 0.47 18.68 -4.62
C HIS A 54 -0.27 18.11 -5.85
N LEU A 55 0.33 17.15 -6.57
CA LEU A 55 -0.35 16.48 -7.67
C LEU A 55 -1.61 15.75 -7.15
N LEU A 56 -1.48 15.01 -6.04
CA LEU A 56 -2.61 14.32 -5.43
C LEU A 56 -3.67 15.29 -4.88
N ILE A 57 -3.25 16.39 -4.23
CA ILE A 57 -4.16 17.39 -3.67
C ILE A 57 -4.91 18.13 -4.78
N SER A 58 -4.25 18.41 -5.91
CA SER A 58 -4.85 19.13 -7.05
C SER A 58 -6.05 18.41 -7.68
N ALA A 59 -6.19 17.10 -7.46
CA ALA A 59 -7.36 16.34 -7.90
C ALA A 59 -8.63 16.71 -7.12
N PHE A 60 -8.50 17.35 -5.95
CA PHE A 60 -9.62 17.64 -5.05
C PHE A 60 -9.82 19.15 -4.80
N ILE A 61 -8.75 19.94 -4.81
CA ILE A 61 -8.77 21.36 -4.42
C ILE A 61 -7.93 22.19 -5.40
N ASP A 62 -8.42 23.39 -5.76
CA ASP A 62 -7.66 24.35 -6.55
C ASP A 62 -6.47 24.90 -5.74
N LEU A 63 -5.26 24.61 -6.24
CA LEU A 63 -4.01 25.02 -5.63
C LEU A 63 -3.70 26.52 -5.81
N THR A 64 -4.39 27.19 -6.74
CA THR A 64 -4.14 28.60 -7.09
C THR A 64 -4.99 29.57 -6.27
N ASP A 65 -6.07 29.10 -5.64
CA ASP A 65 -6.91 29.91 -4.77
C ASP A 65 -6.23 30.13 -3.39
N PRO A 66 -5.90 31.39 -3.03
CA PRO A 66 -5.29 31.70 -1.74
C PRO A 66 -6.11 31.26 -0.52
N ALA A 67 -7.43 31.13 -0.66
CA ALA A 67 -8.29 30.64 0.42
C ALA A 67 -7.96 29.19 0.83
N ASN A 68 -7.39 28.40 -0.09
CA ASN A 68 -7.06 26.99 0.13
C ASN A 68 -5.68 26.77 0.76
N ALA A 69 -4.84 27.81 0.88
CA ALA A 69 -3.44 27.68 1.31
C ALA A 69 -3.29 26.92 2.65
N ARG A 70 -4.18 27.18 3.62
CA ARG A 70 -4.15 26.49 4.92
C ARG A 70 -4.55 25.02 4.83
N VAL A 71 -5.51 24.70 3.97
CA VAL A 71 -5.96 23.32 3.74
C VAL A 71 -4.88 22.52 3.03
N ILE A 72 -4.21 23.11 2.04
CA ILE A 72 -3.11 22.47 1.29
C ILE A 72 -1.96 22.13 2.24
N ALA A 73 -1.56 23.05 3.11
CA ALA A 73 -0.50 22.80 4.10
C ALA A 73 -0.83 21.63 5.04
N LEU A 74 -2.08 21.54 5.51
CA LEU A 74 -2.55 20.42 6.34
C LEU A 74 -2.59 19.12 5.53
N ALA A 75 -3.09 19.14 4.30
CA ALA A 75 -3.17 17.97 3.43
C ALA A 75 -1.79 17.38 3.13
N VAL A 76 -0.77 18.20 2.86
CA VAL A 76 0.62 17.75 2.70
C VAL A 76 1.10 17.03 3.96
N SER A 77 0.83 17.60 5.14
CA SER A 77 1.17 17.01 6.43
C SER A 77 0.52 15.63 6.60
N PHE A 78 -0.77 15.52 6.28
CA PHE A 78 -1.53 14.27 6.39
C PHE A 78 -1.10 13.22 5.37
N LEU A 79 -0.69 13.61 4.16
CA LEU A 79 -0.13 12.68 3.17
C LEU A 79 1.16 12.03 3.66
N VAL A 80 2.01 12.75 4.40
CA VAL A 80 3.21 12.17 5.01
C VAL A 80 2.85 11.11 6.05
N PHE A 81 1.88 11.40 6.93
CA PHE A 81 1.40 10.40 7.89
C PHE A 81 0.76 9.20 7.19
N ALA A 82 -0.07 9.43 6.16
CA ALA A 82 -0.68 8.38 5.36
C ALA A 82 0.38 7.50 4.67
N ALA A 83 1.46 8.09 4.15
CA ALA A 83 2.57 7.39 3.54
C ALA A 83 3.27 6.43 4.52
N LEU A 84 3.42 6.84 5.78
CA LEU A 84 4.00 5.99 6.83
C LEU A 84 3.03 4.85 7.21
N PHE A 85 1.78 5.17 7.48
CA PHE A 85 0.81 4.17 7.94
C PHE A 85 0.48 3.13 6.87
N GLN A 86 0.39 3.51 5.59
CA GLN A 86 -0.03 2.59 4.54
C GLN A 86 0.91 1.40 4.35
N ILE A 87 2.20 1.53 4.70
CA ILE A 87 3.18 0.45 4.55
C ILE A 87 2.83 -0.68 5.54
N PHE A 88 2.54 -0.33 6.79
CA PHE A 88 2.16 -1.29 7.83
C PHE A 88 0.77 -1.87 7.59
N ASP A 89 -0.16 -1.03 7.16
CA ASP A 89 -1.51 -1.43 6.79
C ASP A 89 -1.51 -2.41 5.62
N GLY A 90 -0.75 -2.11 4.57
CA GLY A 90 -0.60 -2.99 3.43
C GLY A 90 0.15 -4.29 3.74
N ALA A 91 1.14 -4.24 4.66
CA ALA A 91 1.79 -5.44 5.17
C ALA A 91 0.77 -6.36 5.87
N GLN A 92 -0.03 -5.81 6.79
CA GLN A 92 -1.08 -6.56 7.49
C GLN A 92 -2.13 -7.11 6.52
N ALA A 93 -2.59 -6.31 5.55
CA ALA A 93 -3.60 -6.72 4.59
C ALA A 93 -3.17 -7.89 3.70
N VAL A 94 -1.87 -8.06 3.42
CA VAL A 94 -1.37 -9.23 2.69
C VAL A 94 -1.34 -10.48 3.57
N THR A 95 -1.06 -10.33 4.85
CA THR A 95 -0.86 -11.46 5.79
C THR A 95 -2.10 -11.89 6.57
N ALA A 96 -3.15 -11.07 6.59
CA ALA A 96 -4.41 -11.32 7.30
C ALA A 96 -5.23 -12.45 6.65
#